data_AF-A0A559GHT8-F1
#
_entry.id   AF-A0A559GHT8-F1
#
_cell.length_a   1.000
_cell.length_b   1.000
_cell.length_c   1.000
_cell.angle_alpha   90.00
_cell.angle_beta   90.00
_cell.angle_gamma   90.00
#
_symmetry.space_group_name_H-M   'P 1'
#
loop_
_entity.id
_entity.type
_entity.pdbx_description
1 polymer ?
#
loop_
_entity_poly.entity_id
_entity_poly.type
_entity_poly.pdbx_seq_one_letter_code
_entity_poly.pdbx_strand_id
1 'polypeptide(L)'
;MTIDEGLLQLNSMELEEDFDADFYRPSKGPIAEGSRNSTMSVFAAKILKRLGVTQEARSGFDEQASRCEPPLEKSELDTIWGSAVRFYNKTSKSSDDYISPDSFNRPSLKPDDFSDIGEAGVLAREYGDVLAYTNATDYLTFNGQYWKEDKQLAIGKVLEFMDFQLADALEQYEKSVKELVNSGIDESVVREGGKA
;
A
#
# COMPACT_ATOMS: atom_id res chain seq x y z
N MET A 1 0.02 38.72 -29.80
CA MET A 1 0.57 38.78 -28.44
C MET A 1 -0.63 38.81 -27.51
N THR A 2 -1.07 37.63 -27.11
CA THR A 2 -2.16 37.43 -26.15
C THR A 2 -1.87 36.06 -25.56
N ILE A 3 -1.37 36.02 -24.33
CA ILE A 3 -1.13 34.76 -23.61
C ILE A 3 -2.49 34.29 -23.12
N ASP A 4 -2.83 33.07 -23.51
CA ASP A 4 -4.07 32.37 -23.22
C ASP A 4 -4.16 32.06 -21.71
N GLU A 5 -5.29 32.38 -21.08
CA GLU A 5 -5.57 32.24 -19.64
C GLU A 5 -5.67 30.77 -19.16
N GLY A 6 -5.40 29.79 -20.03
CA GLY A 6 -5.41 28.36 -19.69
C GLY A 6 -4.19 27.87 -18.90
N LEU A 7 -3.16 28.71 -18.69
CA LEU A 7 -1.92 28.35 -18.00
C LEU A 7 -2.04 28.31 -16.46
N LEU A 8 -3.20 28.69 -15.89
CA LEU A 8 -3.39 28.78 -14.43
C LEU A 8 -4.19 27.62 -13.81
N GLN A 9 -4.56 26.60 -14.59
CA GLN A 9 -5.26 25.40 -14.07
C GLN A 9 -4.39 24.14 -13.99
N LEU A 10 -3.08 24.24 -14.25
CA LEU A 10 -2.14 23.11 -14.27
C LEU A 10 -1.13 23.11 -13.11
N ASN A 11 -1.41 23.83 -12.02
CA ASN A 11 -0.58 23.85 -10.81
C ASN A 11 -1.36 23.43 -9.55
N SER A 12 -2.45 22.65 -9.70
CA SER A 12 -3.31 22.25 -8.57
C SER A 12 -3.45 20.74 -8.38
N MET A 13 -2.59 19.92 -9.01
CA MET A 13 -2.28 18.62 -8.43
C MET A 13 -1.14 18.85 -7.44
N GLU A 14 -1.56 19.26 -6.25
CA GLU A 14 -0.77 19.13 -5.04
C GLU A 14 -0.13 17.74 -5.07
N LEU A 15 1.20 17.70 -4.97
CA LEU A 15 1.86 16.63 -4.25
C LEU A 15 0.97 16.34 -3.04
N GLU A 16 0.43 15.12 -2.93
CA GLU A 16 -0.05 14.65 -1.63
C GLU A 16 1.18 14.59 -0.71
N GLU A 17 1.62 15.77 -0.24
CA GLU A 17 2.22 15.89 1.07
C GLU A 17 1.22 15.18 1.97
N ASP A 18 1.61 14.01 2.49
CA ASP A 18 0.91 13.27 3.54
C ASP A 18 0.53 14.33 4.59
N PHE A 19 -0.71 14.83 4.50
CA PHE A 19 -1.17 16.06 5.16
C PHE A 19 -1.06 15.93 6.68
N ASP A 20 -0.96 14.69 7.15
CA ASP A 20 -0.77 14.29 8.53
C ASP A 20 0.68 13.84 8.87
N ALA A 21 1.65 13.87 7.94
CA ALA A 21 3.04 13.46 8.19
C ALA A 21 3.69 14.20 9.36
N ASP A 22 3.43 15.50 9.47
CA ASP A 22 3.92 16.33 10.59
C ASP A 22 3.09 16.11 11.87
N PHE A 23 1.87 15.59 11.75
CA PHE A 23 0.96 15.24 12.85
C PHE A 23 1.24 13.86 13.49
N TYR A 24 1.99 13.01 12.78
CA TYR A 24 2.55 11.74 13.27
C TYR A 24 3.96 11.86 13.81
N ARG A 25 4.62 13.02 13.62
CA ARG A 25 5.90 13.28 14.27
C ARG A 25 5.68 13.47 15.77
N PRO A 26 6.37 12.71 16.62
CA PRO A 26 6.39 12.95 18.06
C PRO A 26 6.63 14.43 18.37
N SER A 27 5.70 15.11 19.04
CA SER A 27 5.89 16.51 19.46
C SER A 27 7.19 16.60 20.28
N LYS A 28 8.15 17.46 19.93
CA LYS A 28 9.54 17.40 20.45
C LYS A 28 9.74 17.71 21.95
N GLY A 29 8.68 18.00 22.72
CA GLY A 29 8.75 18.28 24.16
C GLY A 29 8.32 17.10 25.07
N PRO A 30 8.64 17.15 26.38
CA PRO A 30 8.20 16.16 27.36
C PRO A 30 6.67 16.17 27.53
N ILE A 31 6.07 15.00 27.80
CA ILE A 31 4.62 14.86 28.01
C ILE A 31 4.34 15.02 29.51
N ALA A 32 3.82 16.18 29.90
CA ALA A 32 3.60 16.55 31.30
C ALA A 32 2.44 15.77 31.95
N GLU A 33 2.54 15.57 33.26
CA GLU A 33 1.62 14.84 34.15
C GLU A 33 0.14 14.85 33.73
N GLY A 34 -0.42 16.04 33.49
CA GLY A 34 -1.85 16.26 33.23
C GLY A 34 -2.36 15.92 31.83
N SER A 35 -1.47 15.68 30.84
CA SER A 35 -1.85 15.39 29.45
C SER A 35 -1.40 14.01 28.95
N ARG A 36 -0.74 13.21 29.80
CA ARG A 36 -0.17 11.90 29.40
C ARG A 36 -1.19 10.95 28.80
N ASN A 37 -2.30 10.69 29.50
CA ASN A 37 -3.28 9.69 29.07
C ASN A 37 -4.01 10.10 27.79
N SER A 38 -4.38 11.38 27.65
CA SER A 38 -5.00 11.88 26.44
C SER A 38 -4.03 11.84 25.26
N THR A 39 -2.78 12.26 25.47
CA THR A 39 -1.72 12.24 24.43
C THR A 39 -1.43 10.82 23.96
N MET A 40 -1.22 9.88 24.88
CA MET A 40 -0.94 8.48 24.57
C MET A 40 -2.14 7.77 23.93
N SER A 41 -3.37 8.07 24.35
CA SER A 41 -4.58 7.50 23.73
C SER A 41 -4.77 7.97 22.30
N VAL A 42 -4.55 9.27 22.05
CA VAL A 42 -4.61 9.84 20.69
C VAL A 42 -3.48 9.27 19.82
N PHE A 43 -2.27 9.16 20.35
CA PHE A 43 -1.14 8.58 19.63
C PHE A 43 -1.38 7.10 19.29
N ALA A 44 -1.88 6.30 20.23
CA ALA A 44 -2.23 4.90 20.00
C ALA A 44 -3.28 4.73 18.90
N ALA A 45 -4.35 5.54 18.91
CA ALA A 45 -5.37 5.48 17.87
C ALA A 45 -4.79 5.84 16.48
N LYS A 46 -3.92 6.84 16.41
CA LYS A 46 -3.25 7.28 15.19
C LYS A 46 -2.31 6.22 14.61
N ILE A 47 -1.41 5.68 15.43
CA ILE A 47 -0.41 4.71 14.97
C ILE A 47 -1.08 3.40 14.53
N LEU A 48 -2.15 2.99 15.21
CA LEU A 48 -2.97 1.84 14.81
C LEU A 48 -3.72 2.09 13.50
N LYS A 49 -4.21 3.31 13.24
CA LYS A 49 -4.85 3.66 11.96
C LYS A 49 -3.87 3.55 10.77
N ARG A 50 -2.60 3.89 10.97
CA ARG A 50 -1.56 3.89 9.92
C ARG A 50 -0.94 2.52 9.69
N LEU A 51 -0.53 1.85 10.77
CA LEU A 51 0.28 0.63 10.71
C LEU A 51 -0.50 -0.64 11.07
N GLY A 52 -1.77 -0.52 11.48
CA GLY A 52 -2.55 -1.63 12.00
C GLY A 52 -2.03 -2.15 13.34
N VAL A 53 -2.52 -3.33 13.75
CA VAL A 53 -2.06 -4.02 14.97
C VAL A 53 -0.77 -4.79 14.66
N THR A 54 0.34 -4.06 14.50
CA THR A 54 1.66 -4.62 14.16
C THR A 54 2.67 -4.39 15.28
N GLN A 55 3.78 -5.13 15.24
CA GLN A 55 4.89 -4.97 16.19
C GLN A 55 5.54 -3.59 16.07
N GLU A 56 5.61 -3.04 14.85
CA GLU A 56 6.12 -1.71 14.57
C GLU A 56 5.27 -0.63 15.26
N ALA A 57 3.94 -0.73 15.15
CA ALA A 57 3.02 0.18 15.83
C ALA A 57 3.18 0.14 17.36
N ARG A 58 3.42 -1.05 17.93
CA ARG A 58 3.68 -1.19 19.36
C ARG A 58 5.02 -0.55 19.76
N SER A 59 6.07 -0.77 18.97
CA SER A 59 7.39 -0.17 19.22
C SER A 59 7.34 1.36 19.21
N GLY A 60 6.64 1.96 18.24
CA GLY A 60 6.47 3.41 18.18
C GLY A 60 5.65 3.98 19.35
N PHE A 61 4.66 3.24 19.83
CA PHE A 61 3.90 3.59 21.05
C PHE A 61 4.78 3.57 22.30
N ASP A 62 5.60 2.54 22.47
CA ASP A 62 6.50 2.42 23.62
C ASP A 62 7.61 3.51 23.59
N GLU A 63 8.10 3.88 22.40
CA GLU A 63 9.02 5.01 22.22
C GLU A 63 8.38 6.34 22.65
N GLN A 64 7.14 6.60 22.23
CA GLN A 64 6.43 7.81 22.65
C GLN A 64 6.12 7.82 24.17
N ALA A 65 5.83 6.65 24.76
CA ALA A 65 5.59 6.50 26.19
C ALA A 65 6.81 6.83 27.05
N SER A 66 8.03 6.56 26.55
CA SER A 66 9.29 6.86 27.23
C SER A 66 9.49 8.35 27.55
N ARG A 67 8.68 9.22 26.94
CA ARG A 67 8.75 10.69 27.01
C ARG A 67 7.77 11.29 28.03
N CYS A 68 7.02 10.44 28.73
CA CYS A 68 6.10 10.84 29.79
C CYS A 68 6.88 11.21 31.07
N GLU A 69 6.62 12.41 31.59
CA GLU A 69 7.20 12.89 32.84
C GLU A 69 6.07 13.29 33.83
N PRO A 70 5.92 12.57 34.97
CA PRO A 70 6.60 11.32 35.34
C PRO A 70 6.18 10.13 34.45
N PRO A 71 6.98 9.04 34.40
CA PRO A 71 6.68 7.88 33.55
C PRO A 71 5.35 7.23 33.95
N LEU A 72 4.60 6.78 32.94
CA LEU A 72 3.37 6.02 33.15
C LEU A 72 3.69 4.59 33.59
N GLU A 73 2.81 4.01 34.40
CA GLU A 73 2.94 2.61 34.79
C GLU A 73 2.69 1.70 33.57
N LYS A 74 3.41 0.59 33.49
CA LYS A 74 3.27 -0.37 32.39
C LYS A 74 1.84 -0.90 32.24
N SER A 75 1.15 -1.12 33.36
CA SER A 75 -0.26 -1.56 33.39
C SER A 75 -1.21 -0.53 32.77
N GLU A 76 -0.94 0.75 32.97
CA GLU A 76 -1.68 1.87 32.40
C GLU A 76 -1.43 2.01 30.89
N LEU A 77 -0.17 1.87 30.46
CA LEU A 77 0.22 1.83 29.04
C LEU A 77 -0.44 0.66 28.29
N ASP A 78 -0.45 -0.53 28.89
CA ASP A 78 -1.11 -1.71 28.32
C ASP A 78 -2.63 -1.52 28.24
N THR A 79 -3.22 -0.81 29.20
CA THR A 79 -4.65 -0.47 29.21
C THR A 79 -4.99 0.54 28.10
N ILE A 80 -4.16 1.56 27.91
CA ILE A 80 -4.30 2.55 26.83
C ILE A 80 -4.18 1.87 25.46
N TRP A 81 -3.15 1.05 25.27
CA TRP A 81 -2.94 0.29 24.04
C TRP A 81 -4.10 -0.68 23.76
N GLY A 82 -4.50 -1.45 24.76
CA GLY A 82 -5.61 -2.40 24.64
C GLY A 82 -6.95 -1.73 24.31
N SER A 83 -7.20 -0.55 24.88
CA SER A 83 -8.39 0.26 24.57
C SER A 83 -8.35 0.80 23.14
N ALA A 84 -7.19 1.25 22.68
CA ALA A 84 -6.98 1.73 21.31
C ALA A 84 -7.11 0.60 20.28
N VAL A 85 -6.60 -0.60 20.57
CA VAL A 85 -6.77 -1.80 19.72
C VAL A 85 -8.23 -2.21 19.62
N ARG A 86 -8.98 -2.19 20.73
CA ARG A 86 -10.43 -2.46 20.72
C ARG A 86 -11.19 -1.42 19.91
N PHE A 87 -10.84 -0.13 20.07
CA PHE A 87 -11.43 0.95 19.30
C PHE A 87 -11.12 0.82 17.81
N TYR A 88 -9.85 0.55 17.46
CA TYR A 88 -9.41 0.30 16.09
C TYR A 88 -10.21 -0.85 15.49
N ASN A 89 -10.19 -2.04 16.11
CA ASN A 89 -10.92 -3.22 15.63
C ASN A 89 -12.43 -3.02 15.52
N LYS A 90 -13.03 -2.19 16.38
CA LYS A 90 -14.46 -1.86 16.33
C LYS A 90 -14.77 -0.86 15.21
N THR A 91 -13.93 0.15 15.02
CA THR A 91 -14.12 1.22 14.04
C THR A 91 -13.79 0.73 12.63
N SER A 92 -12.70 -0.01 12.44
CA SER A 92 -12.33 -0.61 11.16
C SER A 92 -13.31 -1.68 10.70
N LYS A 93 -13.90 -2.48 11.60
CA LYS A 93 -14.91 -3.48 11.20
C LYS A 93 -16.32 -2.93 10.99
N SER A 94 -16.60 -1.66 11.31
CA SER A 94 -17.98 -1.12 11.33
C SER A 94 -18.20 0.14 10.50
N SER A 95 -17.19 0.70 9.83
CA SER A 95 -17.39 1.82 8.88
C SER A 95 -17.58 1.28 7.47
N ASP A 96 -18.66 1.70 6.80
CA ASP A 96 -18.97 1.35 5.39
C ASP A 96 -17.84 1.70 4.40
N ASP A 97 -16.96 2.63 4.77
CA ASP A 97 -15.80 3.06 3.96
C ASP A 97 -14.48 2.33 4.30
N TYR A 98 -14.50 1.32 5.19
CA TYR A 98 -13.28 0.57 5.50
C TYR A 98 -13.00 -0.49 4.42
N ILE A 99 -11.98 -0.21 3.63
CA ILE A 99 -11.36 -1.16 2.71
C ILE A 99 -10.35 -1.97 3.54
N SER A 100 -10.61 -3.27 3.70
CA SER A 100 -9.68 -4.19 4.37
C SER A 100 -8.31 -4.19 3.67
N PRO A 101 -7.20 -4.45 4.38
CA PRO A 101 -5.87 -4.59 3.76
C PRO A 101 -5.84 -5.61 2.62
N ASP A 102 -6.62 -6.69 2.70
CA ASP A 102 -6.77 -7.69 1.61
C ASP A 102 -7.50 -7.13 0.37
N SER A 103 -8.26 -6.05 0.52
CA SER A 103 -8.87 -5.30 -0.60
C SER A 103 -7.97 -4.18 -1.13
N PHE A 104 -6.81 -3.94 -0.51
CA PHE A 104 -5.67 -3.29 -1.16
C PHE A 104 -4.84 -4.28 -1.99
N ASN A 105 -5.29 -5.54 -2.16
CA ASN A 105 -4.73 -6.42 -3.17
C ASN A 105 -4.75 -5.66 -4.49
N ARG A 106 -3.54 -5.43 -5.02
CA ARG A 106 -3.39 -4.84 -6.34
C ARG A 106 -4.28 -5.64 -7.30
N PRO A 107 -5.00 -4.97 -8.22
CA PRO A 107 -5.75 -5.69 -9.22
C PRO A 107 -4.82 -6.69 -9.91
N SER A 108 -5.29 -7.91 -10.14
CA SER A 108 -4.46 -8.93 -10.78
C SER A 108 -3.87 -8.38 -12.07
N LEU A 109 -2.62 -8.76 -12.32
CA LEU A 109 -1.91 -8.46 -13.55
C LEU A 109 -2.26 -9.46 -14.66
N LYS A 110 -3.17 -10.39 -14.38
CA LYS A 110 -3.71 -11.35 -15.34
C LYS A 110 -4.68 -10.65 -16.29
N PRO A 111 -4.48 -10.74 -17.61
CA PRO A 111 -5.49 -10.32 -18.58
C PRO A 111 -6.76 -11.17 -18.43
N ASP A 112 -7.93 -10.57 -18.64
CA ASP A 112 -9.22 -11.25 -18.48
C ASP A 112 -9.42 -12.34 -19.54
N ASP A 113 -8.98 -12.07 -20.77
CA ASP A 113 -9.21 -12.90 -21.95
C ASP A 113 -7.94 -13.59 -22.50
N PHE A 114 -6.78 -13.36 -21.88
CA PHE A 114 -5.47 -13.83 -22.34
C PHE A 114 -5.12 -13.45 -23.79
N SER A 115 -5.73 -12.39 -24.32
CA SER A 115 -5.42 -11.90 -25.66
C SER A 115 -4.27 -10.88 -25.63
N ASP A 116 -3.61 -10.69 -26.77
CA ASP A 116 -2.59 -9.64 -26.93
C ASP A 116 -3.16 -8.24 -26.64
N ILE A 117 -4.45 -8.03 -26.92
CA ILE A 117 -5.15 -6.77 -26.65
C ILE A 117 -5.40 -6.61 -25.14
N GLY A 118 -5.82 -7.68 -24.47
CA GLY A 118 -5.97 -7.71 -23.01
C GLY A 118 -4.64 -7.44 -22.31
N GLU A 119 -3.57 -8.08 -22.77
CA GLU A 119 -2.21 -7.89 -22.26
C GLU A 119 -1.73 -6.44 -22.43
N ALA A 120 -1.91 -5.87 -23.63
CA ALA A 120 -1.62 -4.46 -23.87
C ALA A 120 -2.44 -3.52 -22.98
N GLY A 121 -3.70 -3.88 -22.68
CA GLY A 121 -4.56 -3.14 -21.77
C GLY A 121 -4.07 -3.14 -20.33
N VAL A 122 -3.62 -4.29 -19.81
CA VAL A 122 -3.05 -4.39 -18.46
C VAL A 122 -1.72 -3.63 -18.39
N LEU A 123 -0.85 -3.79 -19.39
CA LEU A 123 0.42 -3.06 -19.45
C LEU A 123 0.19 -1.54 -19.48
N ALA A 124 -0.77 -1.06 -20.29
CA ALA A 124 -1.09 0.37 -20.35
C ALA A 124 -1.68 0.90 -19.03
N ARG A 125 -2.47 0.09 -18.32
CA ARG A 125 -3.03 0.43 -17.00
C ARG A 125 -1.94 0.60 -15.95
N GLU A 126 -0.96 -0.29 -15.92
CA GLU A 126 0.05 -0.36 -14.86
C GLU A 126 1.31 0.47 -15.16
N TYR A 127 1.66 0.64 -16.43
CA TYR A 127 2.91 1.29 -16.87
C TYR A 127 2.66 2.52 -17.75
N GLY A 128 1.42 3.02 -17.88
CA GLY A 128 1.10 4.16 -18.76
C GLY A 128 1.78 5.49 -18.37
N ASP A 129 2.22 5.62 -17.12
CA ASP A 129 2.99 6.75 -16.59
C ASP A 129 4.51 6.61 -16.84
N VAL A 130 4.99 5.40 -17.12
CA VAL A 130 6.42 5.10 -17.30
C VAL A 130 6.77 4.69 -18.73
N LEU A 131 5.82 4.18 -19.51
CA LEU A 131 6.02 3.64 -20.86
C LEU A 131 5.01 4.27 -21.83
N ALA A 132 5.50 4.78 -22.95
CA ALA A 132 4.66 5.33 -24.01
C ALA A 132 5.13 4.85 -25.38
N TYR A 133 4.22 4.85 -26.35
CA TYR A 133 4.52 4.55 -27.75
C TYR A 133 4.06 5.70 -28.64
N THR A 134 4.89 6.10 -29.61
CA THR A 134 4.49 7.00 -30.68
C THR A 134 4.96 6.49 -32.04
N ASN A 135 4.20 6.80 -33.10
CA ASN A 135 4.57 6.42 -34.45
C ASN A 135 5.88 7.07 -34.95
N ALA A 136 6.34 8.15 -34.31
CA ALA A 136 7.52 8.89 -34.73
C ALA A 136 8.81 8.35 -34.10
N THR A 137 8.73 7.89 -32.85
CA THR A 137 9.91 7.59 -32.01
C THR A 137 9.87 6.19 -31.38
N ASP A 138 8.88 5.38 -31.75
CA ASP A 138 8.57 4.10 -31.13
C ASP A 138 8.38 4.24 -29.60
N TYR A 139 9.12 3.46 -28.80
CA TYR A 139 8.96 3.38 -27.36
C TYR A 139 9.76 4.45 -26.63
N LEU A 140 9.08 5.11 -25.70
CA LEU A 140 9.60 6.11 -24.79
C LEU A 140 9.47 5.60 -23.35
N THR A 141 10.42 5.97 -22.50
CA THR A 141 10.36 5.67 -21.07
C THR A 141 10.53 6.91 -20.23
N PHE A 142 9.70 7.08 -19.20
CA PHE A 142 9.83 8.18 -18.25
C PHE A 142 10.78 7.78 -17.14
N ASN A 143 11.82 8.57 -16.92
CA ASN A 143 12.83 8.29 -15.88
C ASN A 143 12.56 9.03 -14.55
N GLY A 144 11.39 9.65 -14.41
CA GLY A 144 11.03 10.50 -13.27
C GLY A 144 11.23 12.00 -13.50
N GLN A 145 11.91 12.41 -14.58
CA GLN A 145 12.13 13.82 -14.92
C GLN A 145 11.74 14.15 -16.36
N TYR A 146 12.07 13.28 -17.31
CA TYR A 146 11.77 13.46 -18.72
C TYR A 146 11.55 12.13 -19.43
N TRP A 147 10.91 12.20 -20.59
CA TRP A 147 10.74 11.06 -21.50
C TRP A 147 12.02 10.83 -22.29
N LYS A 148 12.56 9.62 -22.19
CA LYS A 148 13.77 9.18 -22.88
C LYS A 148 13.42 8.17 -23.97
N GLU A 149 13.85 8.44 -25.19
CA GLU A 149 13.73 7.52 -26.32
C GLU A 149 14.86 6.48 -26.24
N ASP A 150 14.54 5.32 -25.68
CA ASP A 150 15.49 4.24 -25.49
C ASP A 150 14.76 2.90 -25.46
N LYS A 151 14.90 2.16 -26.57
CA LYS A 151 14.22 0.87 -26.76
C LYS A 151 14.65 -0.17 -25.73
N GLN A 152 15.91 -0.17 -25.29
CA GLN A 152 16.38 -1.14 -24.31
C GLN A 152 15.79 -0.84 -22.93
N LEU A 153 15.65 0.45 -22.60
CA LEU A 153 15.00 0.86 -21.36
C LEU A 153 13.50 0.48 -21.35
N ALA A 154 12.82 0.66 -22.48
CA ALA A 154 11.43 0.23 -22.67
C ALA A 154 11.28 -1.30 -22.50
N ILE A 155 12.14 -2.09 -23.13
CA ILE A 155 12.14 -3.55 -22.97
C ILE A 155 12.38 -3.94 -21.51
N GLY A 156 13.29 -3.25 -20.82
CA GLY A 156 13.54 -3.45 -19.39
C GLY A 156 12.28 -3.26 -18.54
N LYS A 157 11.47 -2.25 -18.86
CA LYS A 157 10.19 -1.99 -18.17
C LYS A 157 9.14 -3.07 -18.44
N VAL A 158 9.08 -3.58 -19.67
CA VAL A 158 8.19 -4.70 -20.00
C VAL A 158 8.63 -6.00 -19.31
N LEU A 159 9.94 -6.26 -19.22
CA LEU A 159 10.46 -7.42 -18.47
C LEU A 159 10.12 -7.32 -16.98
N GLU A 160 10.31 -6.14 -16.37
CA GLU A 160 9.93 -5.87 -14.98
C GLU A 160 8.43 -6.13 -14.74
N PHE A 161 7.57 -5.70 -15.67
CA PHE A 161 6.14 -5.99 -15.61
C PHE A 161 5.84 -7.49 -15.67
N MET A 162 6.50 -8.24 -16.57
CA MET A 162 6.32 -9.69 -16.67
C MET A 162 6.80 -10.44 -15.42
N ASP A 163 7.85 -9.95 -14.74
CA ASP A 163 8.29 -10.51 -13.45
C ASP A 163 7.19 -10.35 -12.39
N PHE A 164 6.49 -9.22 -12.36
CA PHE A 164 5.35 -9.02 -11.48
C PHE A 164 4.16 -9.90 -11.85
N GLN A 165 3.86 -10.10 -13.14
CA GLN A 165 2.83 -11.04 -13.58
C GLN A 165 3.16 -12.48 -13.16
N LEU A 166 4.42 -12.89 -13.26
CA LEU A 166 4.84 -14.21 -12.80
C LEU A 166 4.64 -14.37 -11.29
N ALA A 167 4.97 -13.34 -10.50
CA ALA A 167 4.74 -13.36 -9.06
C ALA A 167 3.25 -13.47 -8.70
N ASP A 168 2.39 -12.67 -9.35
CA ASP A 168 0.92 -12.74 -9.19
C ASP A 168 0.39 -14.12 -9.57
N ALA A 169 0.85 -14.69 -10.70
CA ALA A 169 0.44 -16.03 -11.13
C ALA A 169 0.86 -17.13 -10.14
N LEU A 170 2.07 -17.06 -9.57
CA LEU A 170 2.54 -18.01 -8.56
C LEU A 170 1.75 -17.90 -7.25
N GLU A 171 1.40 -16.68 -6.83
CA GLU A 171 0.56 -16.46 -5.66
C GLU A 171 -0.84 -17.05 -5.86
N GLN A 172 -1.46 -16.79 -7.02
CA GLN A 172 -2.77 -17.35 -7.38
C GLN A 172 -2.72 -18.89 -7.48
N TYR A 173 -1.64 -19.43 -8.02
CA TYR A 173 -1.40 -20.86 -8.07
C TYR A 173 -1.35 -21.48 -6.67
N GLU A 174 -0.50 -20.96 -5.77
CA GLU A 174 -0.40 -21.48 -4.41
C GLU A 174 -1.68 -21.29 -3.60
N LYS A 175 -2.41 -20.20 -3.82
CA LYS A 175 -3.74 -20.00 -3.23
C LYS A 175 -4.71 -21.09 -3.70
N SER A 176 -4.76 -21.36 -5.00
CA SER A 176 -5.61 -22.40 -5.58
C SER A 176 -5.22 -23.80 -5.07
N VAL A 177 -3.93 -24.09 -4.92
CA VAL A 177 -3.44 -25.35 -4.33
C VAL A 177 -3.98 -25.51 -2.91
N LYS A 178 -3.86 -24.46 -2.06
CA LYS A 178 -4.38 -24.50 -0.69
C LYS A 178 -5.89 -24.71 -0.65
N GLU A 179 -6.65 -24.04 -1.52
CA GLU A 179 -8.11 -24.20 -1.61
C GLU A 179 -8.50 -25.63 -1.99
N LEU A 180 -7.80 -26.24 -2.95
CA LEU A 180 -8.03 -27.63 -3.34
C LEU A 180 -7.67 -28.63 -2.22
N VAL A 181 -6.55 -28.42 -1.54
CA VAL A 181 -6.16 -29.25 -0.38
C VAL A 181 -7.20 -29.14 0.75
N ASN A 182 -7.67 -27.93 1.03
CA ASN A 182 -8.72 -27.68 2.03
C ASN A 182 -10.06 -28.33 1.66
N SER A 183 -10.31 -28.60 0.38
CA SER A 183 -11.49 -29.36 -0.09
C SER A 183 -11.38 -30.87 0.14
N GLY A 184 -10.24 -31.36 0.63
CA GLY A 184 -9.98 -32.76 0.96
C GLY A 184 -9.26 -33.56 -0.13
N ILE A 185 -8.76 -32.90 -1.19
CA ILE A 185 -7.92 -33.53 -2.21
C ILE A 185 -6.48 -33.61 -1.68
N ASP A 186 -5.81 -34.74 -1.88
CA ASP A 186 -4.42 -34.92 -1.46
C ASP A 186 -3.49 -33.93 -2.21
N GLU A 187 -2.56 -33.31 -1.47
CA GLU A 187 -1.66 -32.29 -2.03
C GLU A 187 -0.80 -32.84 -3.17
N SER A 188 -0.39 -34.12 -3.11
CA SER A 188 0.38 -34.74 -4.19
C SER A 188 -0.41 -34.75 -5.50
N VAL A 189 -1.70 -35.06 -5.44
CA VAL A 189 -2.60 -35.10 -6.60
C VAL A 189 -2.83 -33.70 -7.16
N VAL A 190 -2.97 -32.70 -6.29
CA VAL A 190 -3.15 -31.29 -6.70
C VAL A 190 -1.90 -30.78 -7.42
N ARG A 191 -0.71 -31.01 -6.86
CA ARG A 191 0.57 -30.53 -7.43
C ARG A 191 1.03 -31.29 -8.65
N GLU A 192 0.69 -32.57 -8.79
CA GLU A 192 0.97 -33.35 -10.00
C GLU A 192 0.14 -32.87 -11.20
N GLY A 193 -0.87 -32.02 -10.98
CA GLY A 193 -1.73 -31.48 -12.02
C GLY A 193 -2.48 -32.61 -12.70
N GLY A 194 -3.53 -33.09 -12.02
CA GLY A 194 -4.31 -34.29 -12.39
C GLY A 194 -4.21 -34.64 -13.87
N LYS A 195 -3.47 -35.72 -14.18
CA LYS A 195 -3.40 -36.26 -15.53
C LYS A 195 -4.82 -36.60 -15.99
N ALA A 196 -5.38 -35.80 -16.87
CA ALA A 196 -6.51 -36.17 -17.72
C ALA A 196 -6.00 -37.02 -18.88
#